data_AF-A0A6A5GQD9-F1
#
_entry.id   AF-A0A6A5GQD9-F1
#
_cell.length_a   1.000
_cell.length_b   1.000
_cell.length_c   1.000
_cell.angle_alpha   90.00
_cell.angle_beta   90.00
_cell.angle_gamma   90.00
#
_symmetry.space_group_name_H-M   'P 1'
#
loop_
_entity.id
_entity.type
_entity.pdbx_description
1 polymer ?
#
loop_
_entity_poly.entity_id
_entity_poly.type
_entity_poly.pdbx_seq_one_letter_code
_entity_poly.pdbx_strand_id
1 'polypeptide(L)'
;MSYDISVNNLISVEKSRILNDFIAKDKSRKMRKMAMFIIHWAKTNKLLGGVYHDEKLEKKFKFNSYIINHLIIHFTQKAANECLVKPFEKPENRIVDYSFDELFHGYSAFLYHFFEYYLNFDYETLGIYGFNVIEKSKLAEMQGVNTSPLMMIDPLDITHNASFHVIEDGIKLFKNLIKISLEKMKSPTFRIIDLI
;
A
#
# COMPACT_ATOMS: atom_id res chain seq x y z
N MET A 1 -6.93 26.13 -3.75
CA MET A 1 -6.36 25.04 -2.93
C MET A 1 -7.25 24.88 -1.71
N SER A 2 -7.69 23.65 -1.41
CA SER A 2 -8.46 23.32 -0.20
C SER A 2 -7.54 22.57 0.75
N TYR A 3 -7.57 22.91 2.04
CA TYR A 3 -6.72 22.29 3.06
C TYR A 3 -7.54 21.96 4.30
N ASP A 4 -7.28 20.80 4.89
CA ASP A 4 -7.78 20.45 6.21
C ASP A 4 -6.75 20.87 7.27
N ILE A 5 -7.15 21.73 8.21
CA ILE A 5 -6.32 22.13 9.35
C ILE A 5 -6.78 21.31 10.56
N SER A 6 -5.86 20.53 11.14
CA SER A 6 -6.11 19.78 12.36
C SER A 6 -5.28 20.34 13.51
N VAL A 7 -5.91 20.58 14.66
CA VAL A 7 -5.26 21.19 15.83
C VAL A 7 -4.35 20.21 16.57
N ASN A 8 -4.66 18.90 16.51
CA ASN A 8 -3.85 17.85 17.13
C ASN A 8 -3.88 16.57 16.29
N ASN A 9 -2.97 16.49 15.30
CA ASN A 9 -2.82 15.31 14.46
C ASN A 9 -1.35 14.92 14.24
N LEU A 10 -0.59 14.93 15.35
CA LEU A 10 0.82 14.56 15.35
C LEU A 10 1.03 13.14 14.81
N ILE A 11 0.09 12.23 15.07
CA ILE A 11 0.12 10.86 14.56
C ILE A 11 0.11 10.83 13.02
N SER A 12 -0.76 11.60 12.34
CA SER A 12 -0.71 11.64 10.86
C SER A 12 0.57 12.27 10.32
N VAL A 13 1.18 13.22 11.04
CA VAL A 13 2.49 13.77 10.67
C VAL A 13 3.56 12.67 10.72
N GLU A 14 3.59 11.88 11.80
CA GLU A 14 4.53 10.76 11.93
C GLU A 14 4.27 9.66 10.89
N LYS A 15 3.00 9.34 10.59
CA LYS A 15 2.63 8.39 9.51
C LYS A 15 3.16 8.85 8.15
N SER A 16 3.02 10.14 7.85
CA SER A 16 3.55 10.73 6.62
C SER A 16 5.08 10.72 6.58
N ARG A 17 5.73 10.88 7.75
CA ARG A 17 7.18 10.81 7.88
C ARG A 17 7.71 9.41 7.60
N ILE A 18 7.07 8.35 8.11
CA ILE A 18 7.48 6.96 7.84
C ILE A 18 7.57 6.67 6.34
N LEU A 19 6.58 7.09 5.55
CA LEU A 19 6.61 6.88 4.11
C LEU A 19 7.79 7.62 3.45
N ASN A 20 8.03 8.87 3.86
CA ASN A 20 9.12 9.66 3.32
C ASN A 20 10.48 9.06 3.67
N ASP A 21 10.64 8.60 4.92
CA ASP A 21 11.86 7.95 5.40
C ASP A 21 12.07 6.63 4.66
N PHE A 22 11.01 5.83 4.48
CA PHE A 22 11.03 4.59 3.70
C PHE A 22 11.53 4.83 2.28
N ILE A 23 10.96 5.83 1.59
CA ILE A 23 11.38 6.21 0.24
C ILE A 23 12.84 6.72 0.21
N ALA A 24 13.26 7.48 1.22
CA ALA A 24 14.60 8.06 1.28
C ALA A 24 15.70 7.00 1.53
N LYS A 25 15.33 5.88 2.13
CA LYS A 25 16.21 4.76 2.49
C LYS A 25 16.43 3.75 1.37
N ASP A 26 15.74 3.92 0.24
CA ASP A 26 16.06 3.22 -1.01
C ASP A 26 17.31 3.82 -1.67
N LYS A 27 18.42 3.08 -1.62
CA LYS A 27 19.72 3.46 -2.20
C LYS A 27 19.64 3.70 -3.71
N SER A 28 18.73 3.03 -4.42
CA SER A 28 18.58 3.16 -5.87
C SER A 28 17.73 4.38 -6.29
N ARG A 29 17.03 5.00 -5.33
CA ARG A 29 16.15 6.17 -5.52
C ARG A 29 15.00 5.92 -6.52
N LYS A 30 14.53 4.68 -6.62
CA LYS A 30 13.45 4.24 -7.52
C LYS A 30 12.10 4.10 -6.82
N MET A 31 12.09 3.81 -5.52
CA MET A 31 10.86 3.62 -4.73
C MET A 31 9.91 4.81 -4.83
N ARG A 32 10.43 6.05 -4.82
CA ARG A 32 9.59 7.26 -4.98
C ARG A 32 8.78 7.22 -6.26
N LYS A 33 9.44 6.96 -7.38
CA LYS A 33 8.81 6.93 -8.72
C LYS A 33 7.80 5.80 -8.81
N MET A 34 8.13 4.64 -8.24
CA MET A 34 7.24 3.48 -8.22
C MET A 34 5.99 3.72 -7.37
N ALA A 35 6.15 4.26 -6.15
CA ALA A 35 5.01 4.59 -5.28
C ALA A 35 4.08 5.63 -5.93
N MET A 36 4.66 6.68 -6.53
CA MET A 36 3.87 7.66 -7.29
C MET A 36 3.13 7.01 -8.47
N PHE A 37 3.79 6.10 -9.20
CA PHE A 37 3.18 5.40 -10.31
C PHE A 37 2.00 4.53 -9.87
N ILE A 38 2.12 3.73 -8.81
CA ILE A 38 1.02 2.89 -8.32
C ILE A 38 -0.15 3.74 -7.82
N ILE A 39 0.12 4.85 -7.11
CA ILE A 39 -0.94 5.78 -6.71
C ILE A 39 -1.66 6.33 -7.94
N HIS A 40 -0.91 6.71 -8.98
CA HIS A 40 -1.48 7.22 -10.22
C HIS A 40 -2.30 6.15 -10.96
N TRP A 41 -1.77 4.94 -11.10
CA TRP A 41 -2.48 3.76 -11.62
C TRP A 41 -3.80 3.53 -10.87
N ALA A 42 -3.80 3.58 -9.54
CA ALA A 42 -5.00 3.37 -8.72
C ALA A 42 -6.03 4.51 -8.90
N LYS A 43 -5.58 5.75 -9.12
CA LYS A 43 -6.46 6.89 -9.43
C LYS A 43 -7.09 6.75 -10.81
N THR A 44 -6.28 6.53 -11.85
CA THR A 44 -6.77 6.48 -13.24
C THR A 44 -7.72 5.31 -13.45
N ASN A 45 -7.48 4.20 -12.76
CA ASN A 45 -8.37 3.03 -12.76
C ASN A 45 -9.57 3.15 -11.79
N LYS A 46 -9.86 4.35 -11.25
CA LYS A 46 -11.02 4.65 -10.39
C LYS A 46 -11.12 3.78 -9.13
N LEU A 47 -10.00 3.31 -8.60
CA LEU A 47 -9.94 2.67 -7.28
C LEU A 47 -9.92 3.72 -6.16
N LEU A 48 -9.20 4.81 -6.39
CA LEU A 48 -9.13 5.98 -5.51
C LEU A 48 -10.05 7.08 -6.04
N GLY A 49 -10.78 7.74 -5.14
CA GLY A 49 -11.53 8.94 -5.51
C GLY A 49 -10.60 10.14 -5.70
N GLY A 50 -10.92 10.97 -6.68
CA GLY A 50 -10.26 12.25 -6.87
C GLY A 50 -10.85 13.37 -6.00
N VAL A 51 -10.27 14.56 -6.14
CA VAL A 51 -10.60 15.72 -5.32
C VAL A 51 -11.74 16.52 -5.97
N TYR A 52 -11.74 16.57 -7.30
CA TYR A 52 -12.74 17.30 -8.08
C TYR A 52 -14.03 16.50 -8.27
N HIS A 53 -15.15 17.19 -8.48
CA HIS A 53 -16.47 16.56 -8.48
C HIS A 53 -16.61 15.49 -9.57
N ASP A 54 -16.05 15.73 -10.74
CA ASP A 54 -15.98 14.83 -11.88
C ASP A 54 -15.03 13.64 -11.65
N GLU A 55 -14.06 13.77 -10.75
CA GLU A 55 -13.16 12.68 -10.33
C GLU A 55 -13.71 11.88 -9.12
N LYS A 56 -14.80 12.33 -8.50
CA LYS A 56 -15.40 11.62 -7.38
C LYS A 56 -16.04 10.33 -7.88
N LEU A 57 -15.73 9.23 -7.21
CA LEU A 57 -16.34 7.94 -7.50
C LEU A 57 -17.84 7.99 -7.16
N GLU A 58 -18.66 7.43 -8.05
CA GLU A 58 -20.07 7.14 -7.77
C GLU A 58 -20.22 6.25 -6.54
N LYS A 59 -19.35 5.23 -6.43
CA LYS A 59 -19.25 4.34 -5.28
C LYS A 59 -17.95 4.57 -4.51
N LYS A 60 -18.04 4.90 -3.22
CA LYS A 60 -16.88 5.08 -2.35
C LYS A 60 -16.32 3.74 -1.90
N PHE A 61 -15.29 3.23 -2.57
CA PHE A 61 -14.58 1.99 -2.18
C PHE A 61 -13.73 2.12 -0.91
N LYS A 62 -13.48 3.37 -0.47
CA LYS A 62 -12.72 3.73 0.75
C LYS A 62 -11.25 3.29 0.75
N PHE A 63 -10.72 2.83 -0.38
CA PHE A 63 -9.29 2.89 -0.63
C PHE A 63 -8.82 4.35 -0.61
N ASN A 64 -7.63 4.56 -0.07
CA ASN A 64 -6.94 5.84 -0.08
C ASN A 64 -5.45 5.62 -0.37
N SER A 65 -4.71 6.69 -0.64
CA SER A 65 -3.27 6.60 -0.94
C SER A 65 -2.46 6.03 0.23
N TYR A 66 -2.88 6.27 1.47
CA TYR A 66 -2.23 5.71 2.65
C TYR A 66 -2.26 4.18 2.62
N ILE A 67 -3.41 3.59 2.30
CA ILE A 67 -3.54 2.14 2.17
C ILE A 67 -2.60 1.60 1.10
N ILE A 68 -2.61 2.20 -0.10
CA ILE A 68 -1.74 1.79 -1.22
C ILE A 68 -0.26 1.88 -0.85
N ASN A 69 0.15 2.95 -0.16
CA ASN A 69 1.52 3.11 0.31
C ASN A 69 1.93 2.01 1.30
N HIS A 70 1.04 1.62 2.22
CA HIS A 70 1.33 0.54 3.14
C HIS A 70 1.37 -0.84 2.48
N LEU A 71 0.59 -1.07 1.43
CA LEU A 71 0.74 -2.27 0.60
C LEU A 71 2.13 -2.31 -0.06
N ILE A 72 2.61 -1.18 -0.60
CA ILE A 72 3.97 -1.10 -1.15
C ILE A 72 5.05 -1.39 -0.10
N ILE A 73 4.93 -0.79 1.09
CA ILE A 73 5.86 -1.02 2.21
C ILE A 73 5.83 -2.50 2.63
N HIS A 74 4.64 -3.08 2.82
CA HIS A 74 4.48 -4.48 3.19
C HIS A 74 5.13 -5.41 2.16
N PHE A 75 4.79 -5.25 0.88
CA PHE A 75 5.36 -6.06 -0.19
C PHE A 75 6.88 -5.95 -0.26
N THR A 76 7.43 -4.74 -0.07
CA THR A 76 8.88 -4.54 -0.09
C THR A 76 9.57 -5.23 1.07
N GLN A 77 9.00 -5.16 2.28
CA GLN A 77 9.51 -5.91 3.43
C GLN A 77 9.44 -7.42 3.21
N LYS A 78 8.36 -7.91 2.58
CA LYS A 78 8.22 -9.32 2.20
C LYS A 78 9.29 -9.75 1.18
N ALA A 79 9.55 -8.94 0.17
CA ALA A 79 10.58 -9.20 -0.84
C ALA A 79 12.00 -9.16 -0.25
N ALA A 80 12.27 -8.23 0.67
CA ALA A 80 13.53 -8.18 1.42
C ALA A 80 13.67 -9.32 2.44
N ASN A 81 12.56 -10.00 2.77
CA ASN A 81 12.48 -10.96 3.87
C ASN A 81 13.02 -10.37 5.19
N GLU A 82 12.75 -9.09 5.41
CA GLU A 82 13.27 -8.32 6.55
C GLU A 82 12.23 -7.30 7.03
N CYS A 83 12.22 -7.05 8.35
CA CYS A 83 11.44 -5.97 8.93
C CYS A 83 12.14 -4.61 8.70
N LEU A 84 11.88 -4.01 7.53
CA LEU A 84 12.48 -2.72 7.16
C LEU A 84 11.89 -1.53 7.93
N VAL A 85 10.66 -1.64 8.44
CA VAL A 85 9.97 -0.56 9.17
C VAL A 85 9.79 -0.95 10.63
N LYS A 86 10.43 -0.17 11.50
CA LYS A 86 10.47 -0.35 12.96
C LYS A 86 9.84 0.86 13.64
N PRO A 87 8.49 0.92 13.69
CA PRO A 87 7.76 2.14 14.02
C PRO A 87 8.03 2.67 15.44
N PHE A 88 8.43 1.80 16.36
CA PHE A 88 8.72 2.15 17.76
C PHE A 88 10.18 2.56 18.01
N GLU A 89 11.05 2.48 17.00
CA GLU A 89 12.42 2.97 17.13
C GLU A 89 12.49 4.51 17.00
N LYS A 90 13.65 5.07 17.37
CA LYS A 90 13.93 6.51 17.17
C LYS A 90 13.86 6.86 15.68
N PRO A 91 13.35 8.05 15.30
CA PRO A 91 13.13 8.45 13.91
C PRO A 91 14.26 8.06 12.94
N GLU A 92 15.51 8.30 13.31
CA GLU A 92 16.70 8.03 12.51
C GLU A 92 16.96 6.54 12.22
N ASN A 93 16.41 5.64 13.05
CA ASN A 93 16.58 4.18 12.96
C ASN A 93 15.30 3.43 12.57
N ARG A 94 14.17 4.12 12.41
CA ARG A 94 12.87 3.49 12.10
C ARG A 94 12.87 2.73 10.78
N ILE A 95 13.76 3.09 9.87
CA ILE A 95 13.81 2.48 8.54
C ILE A 95 15.21 1.94 8.27
N VAL A 96 15.29 0.66 7.95
CA VAL A 96 16.51 -0.01 7.49
C VAL A 96 16.80 0.36 6.03
N ASP A 97 18.07 0.65 5.70
CA ASP A 97 18.47 0.94 4.32
C ASP A 97 18.27 -0.29 3.42
N TYR A 98 17.75 -0.10 2.21
CA TYR A 98 17.54 -1.16 1.24
C TYR A 98 17.81 -0.67 -0.19
N SER A 99 17.83 -1.57 -1.16
CA SER A 99 18.04 -1.24 -2.57
C SER A 99 16.93 -1.84 -3.44
N PHE A 100 16.09 -0.99 -4.03
CA PHE A 100 15.02 -1.45 -4.93
C PHE A 100 15.56 -2.29 -6.09
N ASP A 101 16.72 -1.92 -6.65
CA ASP A 101 17.30 -2.65 -7.78
C ASP A 101 17.80 -4.04 -7.40
N GLU A 102 18.34 -4.20 -6.19
CA GLU A 102 18.74 -5.51 -5.67
C GLU A 102 17.52 -6.41 -5.37
N LEU A 103 16.43 -5.81 -4.88
CA LEU A 103 15.22 -6.56 -4.54
C LEU A 103 14.39 -6.96 -5.77
N PHE A 104 14.33 -6.10 -6.79
CA PHE A 104 13.33 -6.24 -7.85
C PHE A 104 13.89 -6.21 -9.26
N HIS A 105 15.17 -5.84 -9.46
CA HIS A 105 15.79 -5.75 -10.78
C HIS A 105 15.04 -4.82 -11.76
N GLY A 106 14.37 -3.79 -11.24
CA GLY A 106 13.71 -2.74 -12.02
C GLY A 106 12.18 -2.70 -11.91
N TYR A 107 11.59 -1.70 -12.54
CA TYR A 107 10.18 -1.35 -12.34
C TYR A 107 9.19 -2.40 -12.85
N SER A 108 9.46 -3.02 -14.00
CA SER A 108 8.55 -4.02 -14.59
C SER A 108 8.44 -5.27 -13.72
N ALA A 109 9.58 -5.78 -13.24
CA ALA A 109 9.62 -6.94 -12.36
C ALA A 109 8.97 -6.64 -11.00
N PHE A 110 9.23 -5.46 -10.41
CA PHE A 110 8.51 -5.01 -9.22
C PHE A 110 6.99 -5.03 -9.44
N LEU A 111 6.49 -4.40 -10.51
CA LEU A 111 5.05 -4.30 -10.77
C LEU A 111 4.43 -5.68 -10.96
N TYR A 112 5.10 -6.55 -11.72
CA TYR A 112 4.63 -7.91 -11.96
C TYR A 112 4.48 -8.67 -10.63
N HIS A 113 5.52 -8.71 -9.81
CA HIS A 113 5.48 -9.44 -8.54
C HIS A 113 4.57 -8.79 -7.51
N PHE A 114 4.49 -7.46 -7.47
CA PHE A 114 3.56 -6.74 -6.60
C PHE A 114 2.10 -7.10 -6.93
N PHE A 115 1.74 -7.06 -8.22
CA PHE A 115 0.42 -7.43 -8.69
C PHE A 115 0.13 -8.92 -8.48
N GLU A 116 1.07 -9.80 -8.79
CA GLU A 116 0.93 -11.23 -8.57
C GLU A 116 0.73 -11.57 -7.09
N TYR A 117 1.50 -10.93 -6.19
CA TYR A 117 1.36 -11.10 -4.75
C TYR A 117 -0.04 -10.71 -4.27
N TYR A 118 -0.51 -9.52 -4.64
CA TYR A 118 -1.83 -9.03 -4.20
C TYR A 118 -3.02 -9.65 -4.96
N LEU A 119 -2.81 -10.25 -6.12
CA LEU A 119 -3.86 -11.05 -6.77
C LEU A 119 -4.17 -12.31 -5.95
N ASN A 120 -3.11 -12.94 -5.44
CA ASN A 120 -3.14 -14.23 -4.74
C ASN A 120 -3.20 -14.10 -3.20
N PHE A 121 -3.16 -12.89 -2.67
CA PHE A 121 -3.32 -12.65 -1.23
C PHE A 121 -4.69 -13.16 -0.74
N ASP A 122 -4.69 -13.85 0.39
CA ASP A 122 -5.92 -14.32 1.03
C ASP A 122 -6.57 -13.18 1.82
N TYR A 123 -7.43 -12.43 1.13
CA TYR A 123 -8.21 -11.35 1.72
C TYR A 123 -9.32 -11.85 2.65
N GLU A 124 -9.67 -13.13 2.68
CA GLU A 124 -10.74 -13.61 3.55
C GLU A 124 -10.21 -13.85 4.95
N THR A 125 -9.10 -14.58 5.05
CA THR A 125 -8.60 -15.07 6.34
C THR A 125 -7.44 -14.27 6.89
N LEU A 126 -6.66 -13.57 6.05
CA LEU A 126 -5.40 -12.96 6.48
C LEU A 126 -5.48 -11.43 6.60
N GLY A 127 -4.75 -10.91 7.59
CA GLY A 127 -4.52 -9.50 7.84
C GLY A 127 -3.03 -9.16 7.86
N ILE A 128 -2.70 -7.94 7.48
CA ILE A 128 -1.34 -7.41 7.42
C ILE A 128 -0.99 -6.76 8.76
N TYR A 129 0.12 -7.19 9.36
CA TYR A 129 0.70 -6.60 10.57
C TYR A 129 2.20 -6.34 10.37
N GLY A 130 2.53 -5.13 9.90
CA GLY A 130 3.90 -4.77 9.53
C GLY A 130 4.42 -5.67 8.39
N PHE A 131 5.52 -6.38 8.63
CA PHE A 131 6.07 -7.37 7.68
C PHE A 131 5.31 -8.71 7.70
N ASN A 132 4.57 -9.00 8.78
CA ASN A 132 3.89 -10.26 8.98
C ASN A 132 2.49 -10.29 8.35
N VAL A 133 2.02 -11.51 8.13
CA VAL A 133 0.64 -11.81 7.77
C VAL A 133 0.09 -12.76 8.83
N ILE A 134 -1.05 -12.40 9.43
CA ILE A 134 -1.64 -13.08 10.58
C ILE A 134 -3.13 -13.31 10.28
N GLU A 135 -3.72 -14.39 10.78
CA GLU A 135 -5.18 -14.58 10.71
C GLU A 135 -5.94 -13.39 11.29
N LYS A 136 -6.98 -12.93 10.58
CA LYS A 136 -7.75 -11.74 10.95
C LYS A 136 -8.40 -11.86 12.33
N SER A 137 -8.95 -13.03 12.66
CA SER A 137 -9.58 -13.31 13.96
C SER A 137 -8.58 -13.08 15.10
N LYS A 138 -7.40 -13.69 14.99
CA LYS A 138 -6.31 -13.54 15.95
C LYS A 138 -5.81 -12.10 16.02
N LEU A 139 -5.64 -11.44 14.87
CA LEU A 139 -5.17 -10.06 14.82
C LEU A 139 -6.17 -9.08 15.44
N ALA A 140 -7.46 -9.29 15.19
CA ALA A 140 -8.56 -8.52 15.76
C ALA A 140 -8.59 -8.64 17.29
N GLU A 141 -8.44 -9.86 17.80
CA GLU A 141 -8.36 -10.14 19.24
C GLU A 141 -7.12 -9.49 19.87
N MET A 142 -5.94 -9.70 19.27
CA MET A 142 -4.66 -9.19 19.80
C MET A 142 -4.61 -7.66 19.90
N GLN A 143 -5.24 -6.96 18.96
CA GLN A 143 -5.17 -5.50 18.85
C GLN A 143 -6.46 -4.78 19.28
N GLY A 144 -7.52 -5.52 19.59
CA GLY A 144 -8.83 -4.95 19.95
C GLY A 144 -9.48 -4.18 18.80
N VAL A 145 -9.34 -4.67 17.56
CA VAL A 145 -9.85 -3.98 16.36
C VAL A 145 -10.88 -4.80 15.60
N ASN A 146 -11.75 -4.12 14.86
CA ASN A 146 -12.69 -4.79 13.97
C ASN A 146 -12.01 -5.30 12.70
N THR A 147 -12.48 -6.45 12.21
CA THR A 147 -12.07 -7.00 10.92
C THR A 147 -12.69 -6.19 9.78
N SER A 148 -12.07 -6.31 8.60
CA SER A 148 -12.54 -5.68 7.36
C SER A 148 -12.09 -6.51 6.16
N PRO A 149 -12.71 -6.35 4.97
CA PRO A 149 -12.34 -7.06 3.74
C PRO A 149 -10.84 -7.06 3.44
N LEU A 150 -10.19 -5.89 3.50
CA LEU A 150 -8.73 -5.79 3.67
C LEU A 150 -8.47 -5.42 5.13
N MET A 151 -7.70 -6.21 5.86
CA MET A 151 -7.30 -5.90 7.23
C MET A 151 -5.82 -5.56 7.26
N MET A 152 -5.51 -4.33 7.67
CA MET A 152 -4.14 -3.84 7.73
C MET A 152 -3.99 -2.94 8.93
N ILE A 153 -3.17 -3.37 9.87
CA ILE A 153 -2.91 -2.62 11.10
C ILE A 153 -1.94 -1.50 10.81
N ASP A 154 -2.24 -0.33 11.36
CA ASP A 154 -1.39 0.82 11.26
C ASP A 154 -0.08 0.60 12.04
N PRO A 155 1.10 0.82 11.44
CA PRO A 155 2.36 0.54 12.11
C PRO A 155 2.63 1.47 13.31
N LEU A 156 2.07 2.69 13.34
CA LEU A 156 2.26 3.63 14.45
C LEU A 156 1.14 3.60 15.47
N ASP A 157 -0.02 3.07 15.09
CA ASP A 157 -1.19 2.93 15.96
C ASP A 157 -1.74 1.52 15.82
N ILE A 158 -1.17 0.59 16.56
CA ILE A 158 -1.51 -0.84 16.44
C ILE A 158 -2.98 -1.14 16.82
N THR A 159 -3.64 -0.22 17.51
CA THR A 159 -5.07 -0.27 17.84
C THR A 159 -5.97 0.22 16.71
N HIS A 160 -5.39 0.54 15.54
CA HIS A 160 -6.10 1.04 14.39
C HIS A 160 -5.92 0.12 13.17
N ASN A 161 -7.04 -0.39 12.67
CA ASN A 161 -7.10 -1.01 11.36
C ASN A 161 -7.23 0.08 10.27
N ALA A 162 -6.12 0.41 9.61
CA ALA A 162 -6.02 1.46 8.60
C ALA A 162 -6.94 1.25 7.39
N SER A 163 -7.36 0.02 7.14
CA SER A 163 -8.25 -0.35 6.03
C SER A 163 -9.66 -0.73 6.50
N PHE A 164 -10.04 -0.40 7.75
CA PHE A 164 -11.33 -0.76 8.33
C PHE A 164 -12.54 -0.38 7.46
N HIS A 165 -12.48 0.77 6.78
CA HIS A 165 -13.58 1.25 5.94
C HIS A 165 -13.60 0.67 4.52
N VAL A 166 -12.57 -0.06 4.10
CA VAL A 166 -12.54 -0.68 2.77
C VAL A 166 -13.65 -1.70 2.66
N ILE A 167 -14.46 -1.60 1.61
CA ILE A 167 -15.60 -2.50 1.35
C ILE A 167 -15.21 -3.62 0.38
N GLU A 168 -15.95 -4.72 0.41
CA GLU A 168 -15.70 -5.90 -0.44
C GLU A 168 -15.62 -5.56 -1.92
N ASP A 169 -16.52 -4.70 -2.41
CA ASP A 169 -16.53 -4.33 -3.83
C ASP A 169 -15.28 -3.52 -4.23
N GLY A 170 -14.64 -2.85 -3.26
CA GLY A 170 -13.32 -2.26 -3.45
C GLY A 170 -12.24 -3.32 -3.65
N ILE A 171 -12.29 -4.42 -2.89
CA ILE A 171 -11.36 -5.56 -3.06
C ILE A 171 -11.60 -6.26 -4.39
N LYS A 172 -12.87 -6.49 -4.77
CA LYS A 172 -13.22 -7.09 -6.07
C LYS A 172 -12.69 -6.24 -7.23
N LEU A 173 -12.91 -4.92 -7.18
CA LEU A 173 -12.36 -4.00 -8.17
C LEU A 173 -10.82 -4.05 -8.18
N PHE A 174 -10.17 -3.95 -7.02
CA PHE A 174 -8.71 -4.02 -6.91
C PHE A 174 -8.14 -5.28 -7.55
N LYS A 175 -8.67 -6.46 -7.22
CA LYS A 175 -8.26 -7.75 -7.82
C LYS A 175 -8.48 -7.78 -9.33
N ASN A 176 -9.60 -7.25 -9.82
CA ASN A 176 -9.87 -7.19 -11.25
C ASN A 176 -8.88 -6.27 -12.00
N LEU A 177 -8.58 -5.09 -11.44
CA LEU A 177 -7.60 -4.15 -12.00
C LEU A 177 -6.18 -4.76 -12.04
N ILE A 178 -5.80 -5.48 -10.98
CA ILE A 178 -4.55 -6.24 -10.93
C ILE A 178 -4.51 -7.29 -12.04
N LYS A 179 -5.58 -8.09 -12.19
CA LYS A 179 -5.67 -9.12 -13.23
C LYS A 179 -5.52 -8.51 -14.63
N ILE A 180 -6.24 -7.43 -14.93
CA ILE A 180 -6.12 -6.70 -16.20
C ILE A 180 -4.69 -6.20 -16.41
N SER A 181 -4.07 -5.66 -15.37
CA SER A 181 -2.70 -5.15 -15.44
C SER A 181 -1.71 -6.27 -15.76
N LEU A 182 -1.82 -7.42 -15.10
CA LEU A 182 -0.98 -8.59 -15.39
C LEU A 182 -1.19 -9.12 -16.82
N GLU A 183 -2.43 -9.16 -17.32
CA GLU A 183 -2.67 -9.56 -18.72
C GLU A 183 -2.02 -8.59 -19.72
N LYS A 184 -2.11 -7.27 -19.48
CA LYS A 184 -1.42 -6.27 -20.30
C LYS A 184 0.10 -6.47 -20.31
N MET A 185 0.67 -6.82 -19.16
CA MET A 185 2.11 -7.05 -19.00
C MET A 185 2.64 -8.26 -19.76
N LYS A 186 1.79 -9.23 -20.13
CA LYS A 186 2.18 -10.38 -20.96
C LYS A 186 2.42 -10.01 -22.43
N SER A 187 1.97 -8.83 -22.87
CA SER A 187 2.15 -8.40 -24.25
C SER A 187 3.65 -8.18 -24.56
N PRO A 188 4.18 -8.69 -25.69
CA PRO A 188 5.57 -8.48 -26.08
C PRO A 188 5.90 -7.01 -26.38
N THR A 189 4.90 -6.17 -26.64
CA THR A 189 5.05 -4.73 -26.86
C THR A 189 4.66 -3.90 -25.63
N PHE A 190 4.51 -4.54 -24.47
CA PHE A 190 4.09 -3.88 -23.24
C PHE A 190 5.04 -2.75 -22.84
N ARG A 191 4.48 -1.61 -22.49
CA ARG A 191 5.16 -0.51 -21.80
C ARG A 191 4.42 -0.23 -20.51
N ILE A 192 5.16 0.13 -19.46
CA ILE A 192 4.59 0.44 -18.13
C ILE A 192 3.45 1.48 -18.21
N ILE A 193 3.55 2.45 -19.14
CA ILE A 193 2.52 3.47 -19.36
C ILE A 193 1.16 2.87 -19.77
N ASP A 194 1.14 1.70 -20.39
CA ASP A 194 -0.09 1.04 -20.88
C ASP A 194 -0.98 0.53 -19.71
N LEU A 195 -0.49 0.58 -18.48
CA LEU A 195 -1.26 0.27 -17.26
C LEU A 195 -2.15 1.43 -16.79
N ILE A 196 -1.87 2.65 -17.23
CA ILE A 196 -2.61 3.86 -16.88
C ILE A 196 -3.79 4.03 -17.84
#